data_AF-A0A2A7B6R2-F1
#
_entry.id   AF-A0A2A7B6R2-F1
#
_cell.length_a   1.000
_cell.length_b   1.000
_cell.length_c   1.000
_cell.angle_alpha   90.00
_cell.angle_beta   90.00
_cell.angle_gamma   90.00
#
_symmetry.space_group_name_H-M   'P 1'
#
loop_
_entity.id
_entity.type
_entity.pdbx_description
1 polymer ?
#
loop_
_entity_poly.entity_id
_entity_poly.type
_entity_poly.pdbx_seq_one_letter_code
_entity_poly.pdbx_strand_id
1 'polypeptide(L)'
;MTKFYDDKKILSISMTDDRTGIDFENEFFEIGQLPYNMELDANKVDDVDYLIDYAVTYANGTNTDFEYQYDEDGNLLDGCSVSYTVEDM
;
A
#
# COMPACT_ATOMS: atom_id res chain seq x y z
N MET A 1 -4.55 7.83 -3.92
CA MET A 1 -5.24 7.09 -2.83
C MET A 1 -6.24 6.13 -3.42
N THR A 2 -5.92 4.86 -3.28
CA THR A 2 -6.72 3.73 -3.75
C THR A 2 -7.47 3.12 -2.59
N LYS A 3 -8.71 2.71 -2.84
CA LYS A 3 -9.56 2.11 -1.81
C LYS A 3 -9.64 0.60 -1.94
N PHE A 4 -9.60 -0.05 -0.79
CA PHE A 4 -9.79 -1.48 -0.60
C PHE A 4 -10.84 -1.72 0.47
N TYR A 5 -11.52 -2.86 0.42
CA TYR A 5 -12.46 -3.23 1.47
C TYR A 5 -12.46 -4.74 1.71
N ASP A 6 -12.62 -5.11 2.98
CA ASP A 6 -12.94 -6.49 3.39
C ASP A 6 -14.42 -6.55 3.81
N ASP A 7 -14.83 -7.51 4.65
CA ASP A 7 -16.23 -7.61 5.11
C ASP A 7 -16.56 -6.69 6.30
N LYS A 8 -15.57 -5.93 6.80
CA LYS A 8 -15.65 -5.18 8.07
C LYS A 8 -15.19 -3.73 7.92
N LYS A 9 -14.28 -3.44 7.00
CA LYS A 9 -13.56 -2.17 6.91
C LYS A 9 -13.34 -1.75 5.48
N ILE A 10 -13.20 -0.43 5.30
CA ILE A 10 -12.72 0.22 4.09
C ILE A 10 -11.37 0.88 4.41
N LEU A 11 -10.37 0.56 3.61
CA LEU A 11 -9.04 1.16 3.62
C LEU A 11 -8.95 2.14 2.45
N SER A 12 -8.43 3.34 2.68
CA SER A 12 -7.92 4.23 1.64
C SER A 12 -6.43 4.42 1.86
N ILE A 13 -5.59 4.03 0.89
CA ILE A 13 -4.13 4.02 1.03
C ILE A 13 -3.46 4.68 -0.17
N SER A 14 -2.33 5.35 0.05
CA SER A 14 -1.44 5.90 -0.97
C SER A 14 0.00 5.54 -0.63
N MET A 15 0.74 5.16 -1.65
CA MET A 15 2.17 4.84 -1.58
C MET A 15 2.89 5.71 -2.59
N THR A 16 3.71 6.63 -2.10
CA THR A 16 4.38 7.64 -2.93
C THR A 16 5.89 7.38 -2.91
N ASP A 17 6.51 7.21 -4.08
CA ASP A 17 7.98 7.11 -4.19
C ASP A 17 8.60 8.47 -3.81
N ASP A 18 9.50 8.48 -2.83
CA ASP A 18 10.01 9.72 -2.24
C ASP A 18 10.94 10.50 -3.19
N ARG A 19 11.45 9.86 -4.25
CA ARG A 19 12.38 10.47 -5.21
C ARG A 19 11.64 11.17 -6.34
N THR A 20 10.53 10.58 -6.76
CA THR A 20 9.75 11.02 -7.92
C THR A 20 8.46 11.75 -7.53
N GLY A 21 7.95 11.49 -6.31
CA GLY A 21 6.65 11.97 -5.84
C GLY A 21 5.46 11.28 -6.55
N ILE A 22 5.70 10.14 -7.21
CA ILE A 22 4.67 9.43 -7.97
C ILE A 22 4.02 8.38 -7.08
N ASP A 23 2.68 8.39 -7.09
CA ASP A 23 1.84 7.37 -6.45
C ASP A 23 1.89 6.08 -7.26
N PHE A 24 2.18 4.96 -6.59
CA PHE A 24 2.33 3.65 -7.22
C PHE A 24 1.50 2.54 -6.55
N GLU A 25 0.60 2.87 -5.61
CA GLU A 25 -0.19 1.87 -4.88
C GLU A 25 -1.02 0.95 -5.80
N ASN A 26 -1.48 1.47 -6.95
CA ASN A 26 -2.27 0.69 -7.90
C ASN A 26 -1.49 -0.45 -8.52
N GLU A 27 -0.23 -0.20 -8.88
CA GLU A 27 0.67 -1.18 -9.46
C GLU A 27 1.18 -2.13 -8.36
N PHE A 28 1.52 -1.58 -7.20
CA PHE A 28 2.00 -2.35 -6.05
C PHE A 28 1.00 -3.42 -5.58
N PHE A 29 -0.29 -3.06 -5.52
CA PHE A 29 -1.36 -3.99 -5.11
C PHE A 29 -2.02 -4.72 -6.28
N GLU A 30 -1.49 -4.59 -7.49
CA GLU A 30 -2.01 -5.26 -8.70
C GLU A 30 -3.54 -5.12 -8.87
N ILE A 31 -4.08 -3.92 -8.65
CA ILE A 31 -5.55 -3.73 -8.51
C ILE A 31 -6.36 -4.16 -9.73
N GLY A 32 -5.72 -4.24 -10.91
CA GLY A 32 -6.35 -4.73 -12.14
C GLY A 32 -6.79 -6.20 -12.08
N GLN A 33 -6.35 -6.95 -11.06
CA GLN A 33 -6.76 -8.35 -10.83
C GLN A 33 -7.86 -8.48 -9.75
N LEU A 34 -8.21 -7.40 -9.06
CA LEU A 34 -9.13 -7.43 -7.93
C LEU A 34 -10.59 -7.17 -8.35
N PRO A 35 -11.57 -7.80 -7.70
CA PRO A 35 -12.98 -7.45 -7.90
C PRO A 35 -13.24 -6.02 -7.41
N TYR A 36 -13.89 -5.19 -8.23
CA TYR A 36 -14.18 -3.80 -7.88
C TYR A 36 -15.66 -3.59 -7.55
N ASN A 37 -15.93 -2.88 -6.44
CA ASN A 37 -17.26 -2.48 -6.03
C ASN A 37 -17.50 -1.00 -6.38
N MET A 38 -18.42 -0.76 -7.32
CA MET A 38 -18.75 0.60 -7.78
C MET A 38 -19.46 1.46 -6.72
N GLU A 39 -20.18 0.88 -5.77
CA GLU A 39 -20.90 1.64 -4.74
C GLU A 39 -19.94 2.18 -3.66
N LEU A 40 -18.97 1.35 -3.28
CA LEU A 40 -17.94 1.72 -2.32
C LEU A 40 -16.75 2.44 -2.97
N ASP A 41 -16.67 2.41 -4.30
CA ASP A 41 -15.50 2.86 -5.07
C ASP A 41 -14.20 2.20 -4.57
N ALA A 42 -14.25 0.88 -4.33
CA ALA A 42 -13.19 0.14 -3.65
C ALA A 42 -12.97 -1.27 -4.22
N ASN A 43 -11.73 -1.75 -4.15
CA ASN A 43 -11.33 -3.11 -4.55
C ASN A 43 -11.53 -4.11 -3.40
N LYS A 44 -12.13 -5.26 -3.67
CA LYS A 44 -12.34 -6.32 -2.67
C LYS A 44 -11.03 -7.05 -2.40
N VAL A 45 -10.75 -7.25 -1.12
CA VAL A 45 -9.58 -8.00 -0.63
C VAL A 45 -10.00 -8.88 0.55
N ASP A 46 -9.15 -9.83 0.90
CA ASP A 46 -9.42 -10.75 2.02
C ASP A 46 -9.25 -10.08 3.39
N ASP A 47 -8.24 -9.20 3.51
CA ASP A 47 -7.88 -8.54 4.76
C ASP A 47 -7.26 -7.17 4.48
N VAL A 48 -7.90 -6.10 4.94
CA VAL A 48 -7.35 -4.75 4.76
C VAL A 48 -6.17 -4.45 5.69
N ASP A 49 -6.13 -5.05 6.88
CA ASP A 49 -5.05 -4.82 7.84
C ASP A 49 -3.73 -5.42 7.29
N TYR A 50 -3.83 -6.55 6.59
CA TYR A 50 -2.69 -7.14 5.87
C TYR A 50 -2.08 -6.19 4.83
N LEU A 51 -2.90 -5.49 4.03
CA LEU A 51 -2.40 -4.55 3.01
C LEU A 51 -1.67 -3.36 3.64
N ILE A 52 -2.16 -2.87 4.78
CA ILE A 52 -1.51 -1.81 5.54
C ILE A 52 -0.14 -2.29 6.01
N ASP A 53 -0.08 -3.45 6.67
CA ASP A 53 1.17 -4.03 7.15
C ASP A 53 2.15 -4.28 5.99
N TYR A 54 1.66 -4.79 4.87
CA TYR A 54 2.47 -5.06 3.68
C TYR A 54 3.08 -3.79 3.09
N ALA A 55 2.30 -2.71 2.95
CA ALA A 55 2.79 -1.42 2.47
C ALA A 55 3.74 -0.72 3.47
N VAL A 56 3.40 -0.74 4.77
CA VAL A 56 4.20 -0.09 5.81
C VAL A 56 5.54 -0.81 5.97
N THR A 57 5.56 -2.14 5.99
CA THR A 57 6.81 -2.91 6.03
C THR A 57 7.63 -2.70 4.76
N TYR A 58 6.97 -2.52 3.60
CA TYR A 58 7.65 -2.19 2.36
C TYR A 58 8.38 -0.85 2.45
N ALA A 59 7.66 0.20 2.84
CA ALA A 59 8.22 1.55 2.98
C ALA A 59 9.35 1.64 4.02
N ASN A 60 9.26 0.83 5.08
CA ASN A 60 10.30 0.77 6.10
C ASN A 60 11.49 -0.12 5.71
N GLY A 61 11.47 -0.77 4.55
CA GLY A 61 12.54 -1.67 4.12
C GLY A 61 12.66 -2.94 4.96
N THR A 62 11.54 -3.43 5.53
CA THR A 62 11.51 -4.61 6.42
C THR A 62 10.68 -5.76 5.88
N ASN A 63 9.98 -5.56 4.76
CA ASN A 63 9.18 -6.59 4.12
C ASN A 63 10.09 -7.63 3.46
N THR A 64 10.04 -8.87 3.91
CA THR A 64 10.94 -9.94 3.47
C THR A 64 10.74 -10.38 2.02
N ASP A 65 9.66 -9.95 1.38
CA ASP A 65 9.35 -10.29 0.00
C ASP A 65 10.17 -9.46 -1.01
N PHE A 66 10.86 -8.42 -0.54
CA PHE A 66 11.66 -7.51 -1.36
C PHE A 66 13.12 -7.48 -0.91
N GLU A 67 14.02 -7.31 -1.88
CA GLU A 67 15.43 -7.01 -1.61
C GLU A 67 15.64 -5.50 -1.59
N TYR A 68 16.11 -4.98 -0.45
CA TYR A 68 16.34 -3.55 -0.26
C TYR A 68 17.81 -3.17 -0.41
N GLN A 69 18.03 -1.95 -0.89
CA GLN A 69 19.34 -1.33 -0.93
C GLN A 69 19.40 -0.14 0.01
N TYR A 70 20.53 -0.01 0.70
CA TYR A 70 20.79 1.04 1.66
C TYR A 70 22.05 1.80 1.28
N ASP A 71 22.09 3.08 1.61
CA ASP A 71 23.30 3.89 1.50
C ASP A 71 24.32 3.56 2.61
N GLU A 72 25.49 4.22 2.59
CA GLU A 72 26.54 4.02 3.60
C GLU A 72 26.11 4.43 5.02
N ASP A 73 25.08 5.27 5.14
CA ASP A 73 24.51 5.76 6.40
C ASP A 73 23.35 4.87 6.89
N GLY A 74 22.96 3.84 6.14
CA GLY A 74 21.89 2.89 6.47
C GLY A 74 20.49 3.36 6.10
N ASN A 75 20.33 4.40 5.28
CA ASN A 75 19.03 4.84 4.78
C ASN A 75 18.62 4.06 3.54
N LEU A 76 17.32 3.82 3.39
CA LEU A 76 16.76 3.16 2.23
C LEU A 76 16.97 4.02 0.97
N LEU A 77 17.56 3.45 -0.08
CA LEU A 77 17.79 4.16 -1.35
C LEU A 77 16.50 4.35 -2.15
N ASP A 78 15.57 3.39 -2.07
CA ASP A 78 14.27 3.40 -2.75
C ASP A 78 13.14 3.70 -1.74
N GLY A 79 13.29 4.80 -1.01
CA GLY A 79 12.31 5.29 -0.03
C GLY A 79 10.90 5.47 -0.61
N CYS A 80 9.90 5.11 0.19
CA CYS A 80 8.49 5.39 -0.09
C CYS A 80 7.80 5.89 1.18
N SER A 81 6.88 6.83 1.00
CA SER A 81 5.96 7.29 2.03
C SER A 81 4.60 6.62 1.89
N VAL A 82 4.06 6.12 3.00
CA VAL A 82 2.71 5.51 3.06
C VAL A 82 1.78 6.38 3.88
N SER A 83 0.62 6.68 3.32
CA SER A 83 -0.48 7.37 4.01
C SER A 83 -1.75 6.55 3.86
N TYR A 84 -2.48 6.35 4.95
CA TYR A 84 -3.72 5.59 4.91
C TYR A 84 -4.75 6.03 5.94
N THR A 85 -6.01 5.72 5.66
CA THR A 85 -7.15 5.84 6.57
C THR A 85 -7.97 4.57 6.56
N VAL A 86 -8.52 4.18 7.72
CA VAL A 86 -9.39 3.01 7.86
C VAL A 86 -10.72 3.45 8.44
N GLU A 87 -11.80 2.97 7.84
CA GLU A 87 -13.18 3.21 8.25
C GLU A 87 -13.88 1.86 8.47
N ASP A 88 -14.62 1.70 9.57
CA ASP A 88 -15.47 0.52 9.78
C ASP A 88 -16.74 0.59 8.90
N MET A 89 -17.27 -0.58 8.51
CA MET A 89 -18.48 -0.75 7.68
C MET A 89 -19.75 -1.07 8.47
#